data_AF-A0A9D6R191-F1
#
_entry.id   AF-A0A9D6R191-F1
#
_cell.length_a   1.000
_cell.length_b   1.000
_cell.length_c   1.000
_cell.angle_alpha   90.00
_cell.angle_beta   90.00
_cell.angle_gamma   90.00
#
_symmetry.space_group_name_H-M   'P 1'
#
loop_
_entity.id
_entity.type
_entity.pdbx_description
1 polymer ?
#
loop_
_entity_poly.entity_id
_entity_poly.type
_entity_poly.pdbx_seq_one_letter_code
_entity_poly.pdbx_strand_id
1 'polypeptide(L)' 'KTKLAGVLRDLEKDPFQPHLHYHHLGGNLKGIQAVSITDKYRISLTVVISEKEVTLLDIGTHDEVYRKR' A
#
# COMPACT_ATOMS: atom_id res chain seq x y z
N LYS A 1 14.70 -0.44 -14.23
CA LYS A 1 14.53 0.65 -13.24
C LYS A 1 13.67 0.12 -12.11
N THR A 2 14.14 0.19 -10.87
CA THR A 2 13.54 -0.43 -9.68
C THR A 2 12.20 0.23 -9.33
N LYS A 3 11.09 -0.38 -9.77
CA LYS A 3 9.72 0.14 -9.58
C LYS A 3 9.39 0.42 -8.11
N LEU A 4 9.87 -0.42 -7.19
CA LEU A 4 9.63 -0.25 -5.75
C LEU A 4 10.17 1.07 -5.20
N ALA A 5 11.42 1.43 -5.52
CA ALA A 5 12.04 2.65 -5.00
C ALA A 5 11.34 3.93 -5.47
N GLY A 6 10.77 3.92 -6.68
CA GLY A 6 9.94 5.03 -7.16
C GLY A 6 8.65 5.16 -6.36
N VAL A 7 7.94 4.04 -6.19
CA VAL A 7 6.68 3.98 -5.43
C VAL A 7 6.85 4.42 -3.98
N LEU A 8 7.96 4.05 -3.33
CA LEU A 8 8.25 4.48 -1.95
C LEU A 8 8.48 6.00 -1.86
N ARG A 9 9.14 6.61 -2.84
CA ARG A 9 9.33 8.08 -2.89
C ARG A 9 8.02 8.80 -3.18
N ASP A 10 7.18 8.23 -4.03
CA ASP A 10 5.86 8.78 -4.33
C ASP A 10 4.97 8.72 -3.08
N LEU A 11 4.98 7.61 -2.33
CA LEU A 11 4.29 7.47 -1.05
C LEU A 11 4.75 8.50 -0.01
N GLU A 12 6.06 8.74 0.08
CA GLU A 12 6.64 9.75 0.99
C GLU A 12 6.15 11.17 0.65
N LYS A 13 5.98 11.46 -0.64
CA LYS A 13 5.56 12.77 -1.11
C LYS A 13 4.05 12.99 -1.00
N ASP A 14 3.27 12.03 -1.49
CA ASP A 14 1.80 12.06 -1.47
C ASP A 14 1.26 10.64 -1.72
N PRO A 15 0.67 9.99 -0.70
CA PRO A 15 0.13 8.63 -0.83
C PRO A 15 -1.15 8.55 -1.66
N PHE A 16 -1.80 9.69 -1.96
CA PHE A 16 -3.06 9.75 -2.70
C PHE A 16 -2.89 9.99 -4.20
N GLN A 17 -1.65 9.93 -4.71
CA GLN A 17 -1.39 10.04 -6.14
C GLN A 17 -2.15 8.94 -6.92
N PRO A 18 -2.88 9.29 -8.01
CA PRO A 18 -3.76 8.34 -8.69
C PRO A 18 -3.09 7.05 -9.17
N HIS A 19 -1.82 7.10 -9.58
CA HIS A 19 -1.08 5.92 -10.07
C HIS A 19 -0.69 4.95 -8.96
N LEU A 20 -0.75 5.35 -7.69
CA LEU A 20 -0.52 4.48 -6.54
C LEU A 20 -1.72 3.57 -6.27
N HIS A 21 -2.89 3.85 -6.85
CA HIS A 21 -4.11 3.05 -6.65
C HIS A 21 -4.44 2.84 -5.15
N TYR A 22 -4.33 3.90 -4.34
CA TYR A 22 -4.66 3.86 -2.93
C TYR A 22 -6.11 3.42 -2.69
N HIS A 23 -6.32 2.41 -1.85
CA HIS A 23 -7.65 1.97 -1.43
C HIS A 23 -7.61 1.26 -0.08
N HIS A 24 -8.77 1.24 0.58
CA HIS A 24 -8.96 0.52 1.84
C HIS A 24 -9.15 -0.98 1.58
N LEU A 25 -8.55 -1.81 2.44
CA LEU A 25 -8.82 -3.24 2.48
C LEU A 25 -10.11 -3.51 3.28
N GLY A 26 -10.84 -4.55 2.89
CA GLY A 26 -12.08 -4.99 3.53
C GLY A 26 -11.88 -6.17 4.48
N GLY A 27 -12.98 -6.64 5.09
CA GLY A 27 -13.00 -7.84 5.94
C GLY A 27 -12.10 -7.73 7.18
N ASN A 28 -11.30 -8.77 7.44
CA ASN A 28 -10.38 -8.85 8.58
C ASN A 28 -9.27 -7.79 8.54
N LEU A 29 -9.05 -7.14 7.38
CA LEU A 29 -8.04 -6.10 7.18
C LEU A 29 -8.64 -4.68 7.22
N LYS A 30 -9.84 -4.52 7.79
CA LYS A 30 -10.47 -3.20 7.95
C LYS A 30 -9.54 -2.26 8.73
N GLY A 31 -9.28 -1.09 8.16
CA GLY A 31 -8.37 -0.09 8.71
C GLY A 31 -6.95 -0.14 8.13
N ILE A 32 -6.65 -1.13 7.29
CA ILE A 32 -5.43 -1.21 6.48
C ILE A 32 -5.71 -0.65 5.09
N GLN A 33 -4.71 -0.02 4.49
CA GLN A 33 -4.75 0.48 3.12
C GLN A 33 -3.68 -0.18 2.28
N ALA A 34 -3.86 -0.15 0.96
CA ALA A 34 -2.89 -0.71 0.03
C ALA A 34 -2.67 0.22 -1.16
N VAL A 35 -1.45 0.15 -1.69
CA VAL A 35 -1.05 0.78 -2.96
C VAL A 35 -0.41 -0.25 -3.89
N SER A 36 -0.45 0.03 -5.19
CA SER A 36 0.10 -0.83 -6.23
C SER A 36 1.55 -0.44 -6.57
N ILE A 37 2.43 -1.43 -6.67
CA ILE A 37 3.75 -1.28 -7.29
C ILE A 37 3.64 -1.54 -8.80
N THR A 38 2.85 -2.55 -9.14
CA THR A 38 2.42 -2.92 -10.48
C THR A 38 1.01 -3.52 -10.38
N ASP A 39 0.40 -3.86 -11.51
CA ASP A 39 -0.87 -4.59 -11.51
C ASP A 39 -0.82 -5.93 -10.74
N LYS A 40 0.39 -6.49 -10.54
CA LYS A 40 0.61 -7.79 -9.88
C LYS A 40 1.03 -7.69 -8.42
N TYR A 41 1.66 -6.60 -7.99
CA TYR A 41 2.25 -6.47 -6.65
C TYR A 41 1.68 -5.29 -5.89
N ARG A 42 1.38 -5.50 -4.61
CA ARG A 42 0.88 -4.49 -3.68
C ARG A 42 1.78 -4.33 -2.46
N ILE A 43 1.83 -3.10 -1.96
CA ILE A 43 2.31 -2.79 -0.62
C ILE A 43 1.08 -2.59 0.27
N SER A 44 1.02 -3.30 1.39
CA SER A 44 0.02 -3.09 2.44
C SER A 44 0.60 -2.22 3.54
N LEU A 45 -0.16 -1.22 3.95
CA LEU A 45 0.24 -0.19 4.91
C LEU A 45 -0.84 -0.09 5.98
N THR A 46 -0.45 0.06 7.23
CA THR A 46 -1.29 0.76 8.19
C THR A 46 -0.87 2.21 8.13
N VAL A 47 -1.72 3.05 7.54
CA VAL A 47 -1.61 4.48 7.81
C VAL A 47 -2.17 4.66 9.21
N VAL A 48 -1.30 4.59 10.21
CA VAL A 48 -1.61 5.23 11.48
C VAL A 48 -1.66 6.70 11.12
N ILE A 49 -2.85 7.26 10.95
CA ILE A 49 -3.04 8.70 10.79
C ILE A 49 -2.72 9.34 12.15
N SER A 50 -1.47 9.26 12.57
CA SER A 50 -0.80 10.33 13.27
C SER A 50 -0.19 11.17 12.16
N GLU A 51 -0.23 12.49 12.26
CA GLU A 51 0.04 13.44 11.17
C GLU A 51 1.43 13.33 10.48
N LYS A 52 2.27 12.32 10.82
CA LYS A 52 3.70 12.30 10.51
C LYS A 52 4.25 11.00 9.92
N GLU A 53 3.52 9.88 9.88
CA GLU A 53 4.11 8.62 9.42
C GLU A 53 3.17 7.64 8.73
N VAL A 54 3.75 6.81 7.85
CA VAL A 54 3.11 5.66 7.21
C VAL A 54 3.89 4.41 7.63
N THR A 55 3.21 3.44 8.23
CA THR A 55 3.82 2.16 8.62
C THR A 55 3.56 1.11 7.55
N LEU A 56 4.62 0.56 6.95
CA LEU A 56 4.53 -0.55 6.02
C LEU A 56 4.34 -1.86 6.80
N LEU A 57 3.30 -2.62 6.47
CA LEU A 57 3.01 -3.91 7.12
C LEU A 57 3.48 -5.12 6.32
N ASP A 58 3.26 -5.10 5.00
CA ASP A 58 3.52 -6.26 4.14
C ASP A 58 3.76 -5.85 2.69
N ILE A 59 4.49 -6.67 1.93
CA ILE A 59 4.62 -6.57 0.48
C ILE A 59 4.35 -7.94 -0.11
N GLY A 60 3.38 -8.01 -1.02
CA GLY A 60 2.99 -9.26 -1.63
C GLY A 60 2.34 -9.07 -3.00
N THR A 61 1.98 -10.18 -3.63
CA THR A 61 1.14 -10.16 -4.82
C THR A 61 -0.28 -9.67 -4.49
N HIS A 62 -1.02 -9.32 -5.54
CA HIS A 62 -2.44 -8.98 -5.46
C HIS A 62 -3.23 -10.00 -4.61
N ASP A 63 -3.01 -11.28 -4.89
CA ASP A 63 -3.74 -12.38 -4.26
C ASP A 63 -3.28 -12.64 -2.83
N GLU A 64 -1.98 -12.56 -2.54
CA GLU A 64 -1.44 -12.81 -1.20
C GLU A 64 -1.96 -11.80 -0.18
N VAL A 65 -2.05 -10.53 -0.58
CA VAL A 65 -2.58 -9.46 0.27
C VAL A 65 -4.06 -9.67 0.58
N TYR A 66 -4.85 -10.19 -0.37
CA TYR A 66 -6.29 -10.41 -0.15
C TYR A 66 -6.66 -11.80 0.37
N ARG A 67 -5.80 -12.82 0.24
CA ARG A 67 -6.10 -14.20 0.68
C ARG A 67 -5.72 -14.53 2.11
N LYS A 68 -5.01 -13.65 2.84
CA LYS A 68 -4.80 -13.83 4.29
C LYS A 68 -6.16 -13.73 5.01
N ARG A 69 -6.83 -14.89 5.07
CA ARG A 69 -8.04 -15.18 5.84
C ARG A 69 -7.71 -15.18 7.32
#